data_AF-A0A090NP18-F1
#
_entry.id   AF-A0A090NP18-F1
#
_cell.length_a   1.000
_cell.length_b   1.000
_cell.length_c   1.000
_cell.angle_alpha   90.00
_cell.angle_beta   90.00
_cell.angle_gamma   90.00
#
_symmetry.space_group_name_H-M   'P 1'
#
loop_
_entity.id
_entity.type
_entity.pdbx_description
1 polymer ?
#
loop_
_entity_poly.entity_id
_entity_poly.type
_entity_poly.pdbx_seq_one_letter_code
_entity_poly.pdbx_strand_id
1 'polypeptide(L)'
;MVIPWNAPLSRCLTMIESVQGQKFSRYVPEDITTLLSMTQPLKLRGFQKWNVFCNAVNNMMNNPLLPAHGKGVLVALRPVPGIRVEQALTLCRSNRTGDIMTIGGNRLVLFLSFCRINDLDTALNHIFPLPTGDIFSNRMVWFEDDQISAELVQMRLLAPEQWGMPLPLTQSSKPVINAEHDGRHWRRIPEPMRLLDDAVERSS
;
A
#
# COMPACT_ATOMS: atom_id res chain seq x y z
N MET A 1 -17.48 12.43 -21.95
CA MET A 1 -16.29 12.48 -22.83
C MET A 1 -15.24 13.34 -22.14
N VAL A 2 -13.96 12.98 -22.21
CA VAL A 2 -12.85 13.82 -21.72
C VAL A 2 -12.00 14.18 -22.93
N ILE A 3 -11.75 15.47 -23.15
CA ILE A 3 -10.87 15.97 -24.20
C ILE A 3 -9.48 16.16 -23.58
N PRO A 4 -8.45 15.39 -24.00
CA PRO A 4 -7.14 15.44 -23.37
C PRO A 4 -6.39 16.72 -23.75
N TRP A 5 -5.51 17.19 -22.87
CA TRP A 5 -4.78 18.45 -23.04
C TRP A 5 -3.87 18.49 -24.28
N ASN A 6 -3.43 17.32 -24.76
CA ASN A 6 -2.58 17.18 -25.94
C ASN A 6 -3.39 17.13 -27.26
N ALA A 7 -4.72 17.23 -27.23
CA ALA A 7 -5.53 17.28 -28.43
C ALA A 7 -5.52 18.70 -29.05
N PRO A 8 -5.12 18.87 -30.32
CA PRO A 8 -5.17 20.16 -30.99
C PRO A 8 -6.62 20.60 -31.24
N LEU A 9 -6.82 21.91 -31.48
CA LEU A 9 -8.16 22.51 -31.66
C LEU A 9 -8.99 21.79 -32.73
N SER A 10 -8.39 21.41 -33.86
CA SER A 10 -9.08 20.66 -34.92
C SER A 10 -9.67 19.35 -34.41
N ARG A 11 -8.92 18.61 -33.59
CA ARG A 11 -9.37 17.34 -32.98
C ARG A 11 -10.40 17.56 -31.89
N CYS A 12 -10.31 18.66 -31.15
CA CYS A 12 -11.32 19.09 -30.19
C CYS A 12 -12.68 19.29 -30.87
N LEU A 13 -12.72 20.04 -31.99
CA LEU A 13 -13.95 20.28 -32.74
C LEU A 13 -14.57 18.98 -33.27
N THR A 14 -13.76 18.05 -33.79
CA THR A 14 -14.24 16.73 -34.21
C THR A 14 -14.86 15.93 -33.04
N MET A 15 -14.25 15.99 -31.86
CA MET A 15 -14.79 15.31 -30.67
C MET A 15 -16.11 15.94 -30.21
N ILE A 16 -16.27 17.26 -30.30
CA ILE A 16 -17.53 17.95 -29.99
C ILE A 16 -18.64 17.52 -30.95
N GLU A 17 -18.34 17.43 -32.24
CA GLU A 17 -19.31 16.95 -33.24
C GLU A 17 -19.71 15.49 -32.98
N SER A 18 -18.75 14.66 -32.55
CA SER A 18 -18.98 13.23 -32.33
C SER A 18 -19.97 12.89 -31.21
N VAL A 19 -20.23 13.82 -30.28
CA VAL A 19 -21.16 13.60 -29.16
C VAL A 19 -22.53 14.25 -29.37
N GLN A 20 -22.73 14.96 -30.49
CA GLN A 20 -24.03 15.55 -30.79
C GLN A 20 -25.09 14.47 -30.94
N GLY A 21 -26.22 14.62 -30.22
CA GLY A 21 -27.31 13.63 -30.21
C GLY A 21 -27.10 12.41 -29.30
N GLN A 22 -25.96 12.29 -28.60
CA GLN A 22 -25.74 11.22 -27.64
C GLN A 22 -26.61 11.43 -26.38
N LYS A 23 -27.46 10.45 -26.06
CA LYS A 23 -28.19 10.42 -24.78
C LYS A 23 -27.33 9.72 -23.71
N PHE A 24 -27.17 10.36 -22.56
CA PHE A 24 -26.42 9.77 -21.45
C PHE A 24 -27.25 8.66 -20.79
N SER A 25 -26.89 7.40 -21.02
CA SER A 25 -27.64 6.22 -20.56
C SER A 25 -27.11 5.60 -19.28
N ARG A 26 -25.99 6.11 -18.73
CA ARG A 26 -25.40 5.56 -17.51
C ARG A 26 -26.16 6.05 -16.28
N TYR A 27 -26.34 5.15 -15.31
CA TYR A 27 -26.88 5.48 -14.01
C TYR A 27 -25.97 6.49 -13.30
N VAL A 28 -26.55 7.60 -12.84
CA VAL A 28 -25.89 8.61 -12.01
C VAL A 28 -26.59 8.56 -10.64
N PRO A 29 -25.88 8.21 -9.56
CA PRO A 29 -26.45 8.26 -8.21
C PRO A 29 -27.01 9.67 -7.90
N GLU A 30 -28.14 9.74 -7.20
CA GLU A 30 -28.74 11.01 -6.77
C GLU A 30 -27.86 11.77 -5.77
N ASP A 31 -27.14 11.04 -4.92
CA ASP A 31 -26.28 11.63 -3.90
C ASP A 31 -24.84 11.86 -4.41
N ILE A 32 -24.43 13.13 -4.43
CA ILE A 32 -23.08 13.56 -4.78
C ILE A 32 -22.01 12.97 -3.86
N THR A 33 -22.33 12.65 -2.60
CA THR A 33 -21.37 12.03 -1.68
C THR A 33 -21.04 10.59 -2.10
N THR A 34 -21.99 9.89 -2.73
CA THR A 34 -21.79 8.56 -3.33
C THR A 34 -20.88 8.68 -4.56
N LEU A 35 -21.08 9.69 -5.40
CA LEU A 35 -20.16 10.00 -6.49
C LEU A 35 -18.76 10.34 -5.96
N LEU A 36 -18.65 11.19 -4.95
CA LEU A 36 -17.36 11.61 -4.36
C LEU A 36 -16.63 10.48 -3.63
N SER A 37 -17.33 9.51 -3.06
CA SER A 37 -16.74 8.32 -2.47
C SER A 37 -16.32 7.30 -3.53
N MET A 38 -17.09 7.18 -4.61
CA MET A 38 -16.75 6.34 -5.77
C MET A 38 -15.65 6.96 -6.65
N THR A 39 -15.51 8.28 -6.74
CA THR A 39 -14.44 8.93 -7.52
C THR A 39 -13.13 9.02 -6.75
N GLN A 40 -13.07 8.65 -5.47
CA GLN A 40 -11.82 8.64 -4.74
C GLN A 40 -11.03 7.38 -5.13
N PRO A 41 -9.87 7.54 -5.81
CA PRO A 41 -8.92 6.44 -5.93
C PRO A 41 -8.57 5.98 -4.52
N LEU A 42 -8.17 4.73 -4.37
CA LEU A 42 -7.76 4.18 -3.08
C LEU A 42 -6.77 5.13 -2.38
N LYS A 43 -7.26 5.95 -1.44
CA LYS A 43 -6.44 6.95 -0.71
C LYS A 43 -5.55 6.30 0.35
N LEU A 44 -5.73 5.00 0.53
CA LEU A 44 -4.96 4.20 1.46
C LEU A 44 -3.56 3.98 0.90
N ARG A 45 -2.60 3.87 1.82
CA ARG A 45 -1.20 3.59 1.53
C ARG A 45 -0.65 2.69 2.62
N GLY A 46 0.23 1.78 2.24
CA GLY A 46 0.99 0.97 3.20
C GLY A 46 0.15 -0.12 3.84
N PHE A 47 0.53 -0.52 5.05
CA PHE A 47 -0.13 -1.59 5.78
C PHE A 47 -1.58 -1.25 6.13
N GLN A 48 -2.48 -2.19 5.87
CA GLN A 48 -3.89 -2.16 6.24
C GLN A 48 -4.25 -3.47 6.97
N LYS A 49 -5.17 -3.38 7.93
CA LYS A 49 -5.77 -4.56 8.57
C LYS A 49 -6.44 -5.44 7.51
N TRP A 50 -6.46 -6.76 7.73
CA TRP A 50 -6.95 -7.74 6.76
C TRP A 50 -8.34 -7.40 6.21
N ASN A 51 -9.29 -7.07 7.09
CA ASN A 51 -10.65 -6.69 6.72
C ASN A 51 -10.70 -5.37 5.90
N VAL A 52 -9.94 -4.36 6.32
CA VAL A 52 -9.85 -3.07 5.62
C VAL A 52 -9.25 -3.26 4.24
N PHE A 53 -8.20 -4.07 4.11
CA PHE A 53 -7.60 -4.44 2.83
C PHE A 53 -8.62 -5.13 1.92
N CYS A 54 -9.30 -6.16 2.39
CA CYS A 54 -10.28 -6.90 1.58
C CYS A 54 -11.46 -6.02 1.14
N ASN A 55 -11.91 -5.10 2.00
CA ASN A 55 -12.98 -4.16 1.67
C ASN A 55 -12.50 -3.10 0.67
N ALA A 56 -11.30 -2.58 0.85
CA ALA A 56 -10.67 -1.61 -0.04
C ALA A 56 -10.54 -2.13 -1.47
N VAL A 57 -9.94 -3.32 -1.65
CA VAL A 57 -9.77 -3.91 -2.97
C VAL A 57 -11.12 -4.27 -3.58
N ASN A 58 -12.05 -4.82 -2.81
CA ASN A 58 -13.41 -5.15 -3.28
C ASN A 58 -14.19 -3.91 -3.74
N ASN A 59 -14.12 -2.81 -3.00
CA ASN A 59 -14.77 -1.55 -3.39
C ASN A 59 -14.17 -1.02 -4.69
N MET A 60 -12.87 -1.19 -4.89
CA MET A 60 -12.20 -0.77 -6.12
C MET A 60 -12.60 -1.66 -7.32
N MET A 61 -12.71 -2.98 -7.14
CA MET A 61 -13.16 -3.89 -8.19
C MET A 61 -14.61 -3.61 -8.60
N ASN A 62 -15.49 -3.33 -7.64
CA ASN A 62 -16.91 -3.06 -7.89
C ASN A 62 -17.20 -1.62 -8.32
N ASN A 63 -16.20 -0.76 -8.48
CA ASN A 63 -16.39 0.64 -8.83
C ASN A 63 -16.69 0.80 -10.33
N PRO A 64 -17.92 1.20 -10.72
CA PRO A 64 -18.30 1.31 -12.13
C PRO A 64 -17.70 2.53 -12.83
N LEU A 65 -17.08 3.45 -12.09
CA LEU A 65 -16.43 4.65 -12.63
C LEU A 65 -14.97 4.42 -13.01
N LEU A 66 -14.36 3.33 -12.54
CA LEU A 66 -13.00 2.96 -12.92
C LEU A 66 -13.00 2.23 -14.28
N PRO A 67 -11.88 2.31 -15.04
CA PRO A 67 -11.74 1.56 -16.28
C PRO A 67 -12.05 0.07 -16.08
N ALA A 68 -12.68 -0.55 -17.08
CA ALA A 68 -13.06 -1.97 -17.04
C ALA A 68 -11.87 -2.93 -16.93
N HIS A 69 -10.66 -2.47 -17.25
CA HIS A 69 -9.44 -3.28 -17.23
C HIS A 69 -8.28 -2.48 -16.61
N GLY A 70 -7.36 -3.21 -15.97
CA GLY A 70 -6.12 -2.63 -15.45
C GLY A 70 -6.29 -1.82 -14.17
N LYS A 71 -7.26 -2.20 -13.32
CA LYS A 71 -7.45 -1.58 -12.01
C LYS A 71 -6.24 -1.79 -11.10
N GLY A 72 -5.52 -2.90 -11.25
CA GLY A 72 -4.25 -3.14 -10.58
C GLY A 72 -3.86 -4.60 -10.58
N VAL A 73 -2.83 -4.92 -9.80
CA VAL A 73 -2.35 -6.30 -9.60
C VAL A 73 -2.41 -6.64 -8.12
N LEU A 74 -3.03 -7.78 -7.80
CA LEU A 74 -2.98 -8.40 -6.48
C LEU A 74 -1.87 -9.44 -6.47
N VAL A 75 -1.00 -9.41 -5.45
CA VAL A 75 0.10 -10.37 -5.29
C VAL A 75 0.14 -10.90 -3.87
N ALA A 76 0.18 -12.22 -3.71
CA ALA A 76 0.46 -12.87 -2.44
C ALA A 76 1.88 -13.44 -2.45
N LEU A 77 2.74 -12.90 -1.59
CA LEU A 77 4.13 -13.28 -1.42
C LEU A 77 4.30 -14.18 -0.19
N ARG A 78 4.99 -15.30 -0.34
CA ARG A 78 5.36 -16.19 0.76
C ARG A 78 6.84 -15.97 1.11
N PRO A 79 7.19 -15.57 2.33
CA PRO A 79 8.57 -15.37 2.72
C PRO A 79 9.37 -16.67 2.67
N VAL A 80 10.70 -16.57 2.59
CA VAL A 80 11.61 -17.72 2.70
C VAL A 80 11.57 -18.31 4.12
N PRO A 81 11.91 -19.60 4.31
CA PRO A 81 11.85 -20.27 5.62
C PRO A 81 12.68 -19.66 6.78
N GLY A 82 13.45 -18.61 6.56
CA GLY A 82 14.19 -17.88 7.61
C GLY A 82 13.61 -16.51 7.99
N ILE A 83 12.61 -16.01 7.25
CA ILE A 83 12.06 -14.66 7.43
C ILE A 83 10.59 -14.77 7.83
N ARG A 84 10.21 -14.11 8.93
CA ARG A 84 8.80 -14.03 9.33
C ARG A 84 8.06 -12.99 8.48
N VAL A 85 6.76 -13.21 8.27
CA VAL A 85 5.95 -12.31 7.43
C VAL A 85 5.91 -10.87 7.97
N GLU A 86 5.99 -10.71 9.29
CA GLU A 86 6.01 -9.40 9.93
C GLU A 86 7.35 -8.68 9.72
N GLN A 87 8.47 -9.43 9.57
CA GLN A 87 9.77 -8.86 9.18
C GLN A 87 9.79 -8.50 7.70
N ALA A 88 9.19 -9.33 6.83
CA ALA A 88 9.03 -8.98 5.42
C ALA A 88 8.21 -7.69 5.25
N LEU A 89 7.21 -7.48 6.11
CA LEU A 89 6.40 -6.26 6.14
C LEU A 89 7.20 -5.00 6.51
N THR A 90 8.17 -5.07 7.42
CA THR A 90 8.98 -3.89 7.78
C THR A 90 9.91 -3.44 6.64
N LEU A 91 10.27 -4.36 5.75
CA LEU A 91 11.02 -4.07 4.52
C LEU A 91 10.13 -3.47 3.43
N CYS A 92 8.81 -3.65 3.50
CA CYS A 92 7.88 -3.19 2.48
C CYS A 92 7.58 -1.69 2.65
N ARG A 93 8.15 -0.83 1.79
CA ARG A 93 7.93 0.62 1.83
C ARG A 93 7.25 1.10 0.56
N SER A 94 5.92 1.22 0.58
CA SER A 94 5.20 1.83 -0.55
C SER A 94 5.26 3.36 -0.49
N ASN A 95 5.82 3.96 -1.54
CA ASN A 95 5.88 5.42 -1.67
C ASN A 95 4.60 6.00 -2.28
N ARG A 96 3.85 5.20 -3.05
CA ARG A 96 2.70 5.63 -3.84
C ARG A 96 1.37 5.39 -3.11
N THR A 97 0.49 6.38 -3.16
CA THR A 97 -0.91 6.25 -2.72
C THR A 97 -1.67 5.29 -3.63
N GLY A 98 -2.42 4.36 -3.06
CA GLY A 98 -3.09 3.28 -3.80
C GLY A 98 -2.38 1.93 -3.69
N ASP A 99 -1.13 1.91 -3.22
CA ASP A 99 -0.40 0.67 -2.96
C ASP A 99 -0.57 0.31 -1.49
N ILE A 100 -1.38 -0.71 -1.25
CA ILE A 100 -1.70 -1.22 0.08
C ILE A 100 -1.19 -2.65 0.24
N MET A 101 -0.95 -3.04 1.48
CA MET A 101 -0.48 -4.37 1.83
C MET A 101 -1.14 -4.85 3.11
N THR A 102 -1.27 -6.16 3.26
CA THR A 102 -1.72 -6.81 4.49
C THR A 102 -0.95 -8.10 4.71
N ILE A 103 -1.01 -8.64 5.92
CA ILE A 103 -0.35 -9.90 6.26
C ILE A 103 -1.37 -10.84 6.90
N GLY A 104 -1.33 -12.11 6.51
CA GLY A 104 -2.23 -13.13 7.03
C GLY A 104 -1.90 -14.51 6.48
N GLY A 105 -2.12 -15.54 7.28
CA GLY A 105 -1.87 -16.93 6.86
C GLY A 105 -0.42 -17.17 6.42
N ASN A 106 0.54 -16.50 7.06
CA ASN A 106 1.97 -16.53 6.72
C ASN A 106 2.29 -16.08 5.27
N ARG A 107 1.48 -15.16 4.74
CA ARG A 107 1.67 -14.51 3.44
C ARG A 107 1.56 -13.00 3.57
N LEU A 108 2.37 -12.30 2.79
CA LEU A 108 2.29 -10.85 2.63
C LEU A 108 1.55 -10.58 1.32
N VAL A 109 0.39 -9.96 1.42
CA VAL A 109 -0.47 -9.68 0.26
C VAL A 109 -0.38 -8.20 -0.07
N LEU A 110 -0.03 -7.86 -1.31
CA LEU A 110 -0.01 -6.49 -1.82
C LEU A 110 -1.08 -6.31 -2.88
N PHE A 111 -1.65 -5.12 -2.92
CA PHE A 111 -2.43 -4.64 -4.04
C PHE A 111 -1.78 -3.38 -4.60
N LEU A 112 -1.39 -3.42 -5.88
CA LEU A 112 -0.74 -2.33 -6.59
C LEU A 112 -1.71 -1.68 -7.58
N SER A 113 -2.14 -0.46 -7.27
CA SER A 113 -3.15 0.24 -8.06
C SER A 113 -2.58 0.69 -9.42
N PHE A 114 -3.32 0.43 -10.50
CA PHE A 114 -2.93 0.75 -11.88
C PHE A 114 -1.55 0.21 -12.29
N CYS A 115 -1.10 -0.89 -11.69
CA CYS A 115 0.09 -1.61 -12.10
C CYS A 115 -0.28 -2.58 -13.24
N ARG A 116 0.63 -2.77 -14.21
CA ARG A 116 0.52 -3.81 -15.23
C ARG A 116 1.32 -5.02 -14.79
N ILE A 117 0.90 -6.21 -15.23
CA ILE A 117 1.61 -7.46 -14.92
C ILE A 117 3.09 -7.43 -15.33
N ASN A 118 3.40 -6.82 -16.48
CA ASN A 118 4.78 -6.71 -16.98
C ASN A 118 5.66 -5.78 -16.13
N ASP A 119 5.05 -4.83 -15.43
CA ASP A 119 5.74 -3.86 -14.59
C ASP A 119 5.80 -4.31 -13.11
N LEU A 120 5.28 -5.51 -12.79
CA LEU A 120 5.20 -6.01 -11.43
C LEU A 120 6.58 -6.14 -10.78
N ASP A 121 7.53 -6.78 -11.46
CA ASP A 121 8.89 -6.97 -10.94
C ASP A 121 9.58 -5.62 -10.69
N THR A 122 9.41 -4.67 -11.62
CA THR A 122 9.88 -3.29 -11.48
C THR A 122 9.25 -2.60 -10.27
N ALA A 123 7.94 -2.76 -10.06
CA ALA A 123 7.25 -2.18 -8.92
C ALA A 123 7.74 -2.78 -7.60
N LEU A 124 7.90 -4.11 -7.52
CA LEU A 124 8.39 -4.78 -6.32
C LEU A 124 9.83 -4.36 -5.98
N ASN A 125 10.69 -4.18 -6.98
CA ASN A 125 12.07 -3.70 -6.78
C ASN A 125 12.13 -2.26 -6.24
N HIS A 126 11.10 -1.44 -6.48
CA HIS A 126 11.00 -0.11 -5.88
C HIS A 126 10.39 -0.12 -4.47
N ILE A 127 9.58 -1.12 -4.15
CA ILE A 127 8.89 -1.26 -2.85
C ILE A 127 9.81 -1.89 -1.81
N PHE A 128 10.64 -2.85 -2.22
CA PHE A 128 11.57 -3.56 -1.34
C PHE A 128 13.01 -3.06 -1.53
N PRO A 129 13.76 -2.81 -0.43
CA PRO A 129 15.15 -2.38 -0.51
C PRO A 129 16.12 -3.49 -0.90
N LEU A 130 15.67 -4.75 -0.90
CA LEU A 130 16.45 -5.95 -1.21
C LEU A 130 15.78 -6.69 -2.38
N PRO A 131 16.54 -7.51 -3.13
CA PRO A 131 15.98 -8.37 -4.16
C PRO A 131 14.85 -9.24 -3.62
N THR A 132 13.72 -9.25 -4.31
CA THR A 132 12.52 -9.97 -3.87
C THR A 132 12.72 -11.49 -3.78
N GLY A 133 13.63 -12.05 -4.59
CA GLY A 133 13.99 -13.47 -4.56
C GLY A 133 14.72 -13.92 -3.29
N ASP A 134 15.38 -12.99 -2.58
CA ASP A 134 16.05 -13.30 -1.31
C ASP A 134 15.08 -13.26 -0.13
N ILE A 135 14.00 -12.48 -0.26
CA ILE A 135 12.99 -12.29 0.78
C ILE A 135 11.86 -13.33 0.65
N PHE A 136 11.46 -13.65 -0.58
CA PHE A 136 10.27 -14.44 -0.88
C PHE A 136 10.61 -15.70 -1.67
N SER A 137 10.07 -16.83 -1.20
CA SER A 137 10.25 -18.14 -1.85
C SER A 137 9.23 -18.38 -2.96
N ASN A 138 8.01 -17.86 -2.81
CA ASN A 138 6.90 -18.10 -3.73
C ASN A 138 6.04 -16.84 -3.85
N ARG A 139 5.46 -16.62 -5.03
CA ARG A 139 4.50 -15.56 -5.32
C ARG A 139 3.31 -16.11 -6.10
N MET A 140 2.11 -15.68 -5.74
CA MET A 140 0.91 -15.86 -6.55
C MET A 140 0.41 -14.48 -6.98
N VAL A 141 -0.05 -14.38 -8.23
CA VAL A 141 -0.36 -13.10 -8.86
C VAL A 141 -1.72 -13.19 -9.55
N TRP A 142 -2.57 -12.19 -9.33
CA TRP A 142 -3.85 -12.02 -9.98
C TRP A 142 -3.93 -10.60 -10.53
N PHE A 143 -4.19 -10.46 -11.82
CA PHE A 143 -4.21 -9.16 -12.52
C PHE A 143 -5.53 -8.89 -13.26
N GLU A 144 -6.36 -9.92 -13.44
CA GLU A 144 -7.71 -9.77 -13.98
C GLU A 144 -8.71 -9.49 -12.85
N ASP A 145 -9.64 -8.57 -13.10
CA ASP A 145 -10.63 -8.13 -12.11
C ASP A 145 -11.48 -9.30 -11.55
N ASP A 146 -11.84 -10.27 -12.38
CA ASP A 146 -12.60 -11.46 -11.98
C ASP A 146 -11.77 -12.37 -11.06
N GLN A 147 -10.49 -12.57 -11.39
CA GLN A 147 -9.57 -13.37 -10.58
C GLN A 147 -9.32 -12.72 -9.23
N ILE A 148 -9.13 -11.40 -9.21
CA ILE A 148 -8.94 -10.63 -7.97
C ILE A 148 -10.20 -10.73 -7.11
N SER A 149 -11.40 -10.59 -7.70
CA SER A 149 -12.66 -10.72 -6.99
C SER A 149 -12.86 -12.12 -6.40
N ALA A 150 -12.55 -13.17 -7.16
CA ALA A 150 -12.64 -14.56 -6.70
C ALA A 150 -11.65 -14.84 -5.55
N GLU A 151 -10.41 -14.36 -5.66
CA GLU A 151 -9.41 -14.52 -4.60
C GLU A 151 -9.80 -13.77 -3.33
N LEU A 152 -10.41 -12.58 -3.44
CA LEU A 152 -10.90 -11.84 -2.27
C LEU A 152 -11.96 -12.62 -1.48
N VAL A 153 -12.78 -13.44 -2.15
CA VAL A 153 -13.74 -14.33 -1.48
C VAL A 153 -12.99 -15.39 -0.67
N GLN A 154 -11.93 -16.00 -1.23
CA GLN A 154 -11.09 -16.98 -0.52
C GLN A 154 -10.35 -16.35 0.66
N MET A 155 -9.76 -15.16 0.46
CA MET A 155 -9.06 -14.42 1.51
C MET A 155 -9.96 -14.08 2.70
N ARG A 156 -11.26 -13.84 2.48
CA ARG A 156 -12.23 -13.57 3.56
C ARG A 156 -12.54 -14.79 4.43
N LEU A 157 -12.28 -16.00 3.96
CA LEU A 157 -12.46 -17.23 4.74
C LEU A 157 -11.33 -17.45 5.76
N LEU A 158 -10.25 -16.66 5.69
CA LEU A 158 -9.14 -16.76 6.61
C LEU A 158 -9.57 -16.36 8.03
N ALA A 159 -9.34 -17.25 8.99
CA ALA A 159 -9.74 -17.06 10.38
C ALA A 159 -9.04 -15.82 11.01
N PRO A 160 -9.73 -15.04 11.86
CA PRO A 160 -9.18 -13.81 12.45
C PRO A 160 -7.89 -14.00 13.24
N GLU A 161 -7.66 -15.20 13.79
CA GLU A 161 -6.46 -15.55 14.56
C GLU A 161 -5.20 -15.60 13.67
N GLN A 162 -5.40 -15.79 12.36
CA GLN A 162 -4.31 -15.83 11.39
C GLN A 162 -4.02 -14.46 10.75
N TRP A 163 -4.71 -13.41 11.18
CA TRP A 163 -4.46 -12.05 10.73
C TRP A 163 -3.18 -11.53 11.40
N GLY A 164 -2.19 -11.18 10.58
CA GLY A 164 -0.95 -10.64 11.09
C GLY A 164 -1.11 -9.17 11.48
N MET A 165 -0.37 -8.77 12.51
CA MET A 165 -0.18 -7.37 12.86
C MET A 165 1.28 -6.99 12.65
N PRO A 166 1.58 -5.75 12.22
CA PRO A 166 2.94 -5.29 12.10
C PRO A 166 3.63 -5.41 13.45
N LEU A 167 4.93 -5.74 13.43
CA LEU A 167 5.74 -5.66 14.63
C LEU A 167 5.62 -4.24 15.19
N PRO A 168 5.48 -4.08 16.52
CA PRO A 168 5.53 -2.76 17.12
C PRO A 168 6.83 -2.11 16.67
N LEU A 169 6.70 -0.99 15.94
CA LEU A 169 7.85 -0.16 15.64
C LEU A 169 8.40 0.26 17.01
N THR A 170 9.54 -0.29 17.41
CA THR A 170 10.41 0.37 18.36
C THR A 170 10.85 1.65 17.69
N GLN A 171 10.01 2.67 17.75
CA GLN A 171 10.47 4.04 17.75
C GLN A 171 11.35 4.11 19.01
N SER A 172 12.63 3.74 18.87
CA SER A 172 13.60 4.26 19.80
C SER A 172 13.57 5.76 19.56
N SER A 173 12.78 6.47 20.34
CA SER A 173 12.89 7.90 20.57
C SER A 173 14.21 8.23 21.29
N LYS A 174 15.24 7.40 21.16
CA LYS A 174 16.60 7.81 21.46
C LYS A 174 16.99 8.66 20.26
N PRO A 175 17.05 9.99 20.40
CA PRO A 175 17.55 10.79 19.31
C PRO A 175 18.97 10.26 19.01
N VAL A 176 19.25 9.96 17.74
CA VAL A 176 20.56 9.48 17.27
C VAL A 176 21.68 10.47 17.64
N ILE A 177 21.29 11.67 18.06
CA ILE A 177 22.13 12.74 18.56
C ILE A 177 21.53 13.17 19.89
N ASN A 178 22.29 13.10 20.99
CA ASN A 178 21.95 13.76 22.26
C ASN A 178 22.03 15.28 22.08
N ALA A 179 21.15 15.86 21.28
CA ALA A 179 21.08 17.28 21.02
C ALA A 179 19.66 17.81 21.15
N GLU A 180 19.51 18.89 21.92
CA GLU A 180 18.29 19.65 22.05
C GLU A 180 18.44 21.00 21.32
N HIS A 181 17.34 21.50 20.75
CA HIS A 181 17.31 22.78 20.05
C HIS A 181 16.77 23.87 20.99
N ASP A 182 17.66 24.70 21.52
CA ASP A 182 17.38 25.77 22.50
C ASP A 182 16.77 27.04 21.85
N GLY A 183 15.95 26.86 20.80
CA GLY A 183 15.32 27.95 20.04
C GLY A 183 16.24 28.77 19.12
N ARG A 184 17.57 28.72 19.29
CA ARG A 184 18.56 29.43 18.43
C ARG A 184 19.58 28.51 17.75
N HIS A 185 19.96 27.41 18.39
CA HIS A 185 20.93 26.47 17.84
C HIS A 185 20.81 25.08 18.49
N TRP A 186 21.27 24.06 17.77
CA TRP A 186 21.40 22.69 18.28
C TRP A 186 22.55 22.61 19.28
N ARG A 187 22.28 22.19 20.51
CA ARG A 187 23.29 21.94 21.56
C ARG A 187 23.30 20.47 21.92
N ARG A 188 24.49 19.86 21.98
CA ARG A 188 24.64 18.51 22.52
C ARG A 188 24.65 18.53 24.04
N ILE A 189 23.89 17.66 24.68
CA ILE A 189 23.90 17.49 26.13
C ILE A 189 24.89 16.36 26.45
N PRO A 190 26.01 16.64 27.12
CA PRO A 190 26.96 15.59 27.50
C PRO A 190 26.31 14.69 28.57
N GLU A 191 26.28 13.39 28.31
CA GLU A 191 25.95 12.41 29.34
C GLU A 191 27.19 12.18 30.21
N PRO A 192 27.09 12.33 31.55
CA PRO A 192 28.19 12.04 32.44
C PRO A 192 28.48 10.53 32.44
N MET A 193 29.58 10.13 31.80
CA MET A 193 30.13 8.78 31.96
C MET A 193 30.90 8.70 33.26
N ARG A 194 30.42 7.87 34.20
CA ARG A 194 31.24 7.42 35.35
C ARG A 194 32.00 6.17 34.95
N LEU A 195 33.29 6.13 35.27
CA LEU A 195 34.17 5.02 34.89
C LEU A 195 33.97 3.75 35.75
N LEU A 196 33.15 3.84 36.81
CA LEU A 196 32.86 2.78 37.78
C LEU A 196 31.37 2.86 38.15
N ASP A 197 30.65 1.75 38.02
CA ASP A 197 29.34 1.57 38.63
C ASP A 197 29.55 1.37 40.13
N ASP A 198 29.04 2.28 40.96
CA ASP A 198 29.04 2.19 42.44
C ASP A 198 28.22 0.99 42.99
N ALA A 199 27.92 -0.02 42.16
CA ALA A 199 27.19 -1.23 42.51
C ALA A 199 28.07 -2.39 42.98
N VAL A 200 29.41 -2.22 43.05
CA VAL A 200 30.34 -3.27 43.53
C VAL A 200 31.11 -2.87 44.81
N GLU A 201 30.67 -1.84 45.55
CA GLU A 201 31.09 -1.66 46.96
C GLU A 201 30.01 -2.17 47.92
N ARG A 202 29.85 -3.50 47.95
CA ARG A 202 29.36 -4.21 49.14
C ARG A 202 30.11 -5.54 49.27
N SER A 203 31.16 -5.56 50.10
CA SER A 203 31.34 -6.52 51.20
C SER A 203 32.81 -6.64 51.60
N SER A 204 33.19 -6.02 52.72
CA SER A 204 34.17 -6.52 53.68
C SER A 204 33.83 -5.89 55.03
#